data_AF-A0A662QM26-F1
#
_entry.id   AF-A0A662QM26-F1
#
_cell.length_a   1.000
_cell.length_b   1.000
_cell.length_c   1.000
_cell.angle_alpha   90.00
_cell.angle_beta   90.00
_cell.angle_gamma   90.00
#
_symmetry.space_group_name_H-M   'P 1'
#
loop_
_entity.id
_entity.type
_entity.pdbx_description
1 polymer ?
#
loop_
_entity_poly.entity_id
_entity_poly.type
_entity_poly.pdbx_seq_one_letter_code
_entity_poly.pdbx_strand_id
1 'polypeptide(L)' 'MIIESIFITTAHLLTIRTIISPTYADHVISIDTLTNIIILFMVAYSINIKNPMYLDTALLFAMIPYVDVIAIAKLVNK' A
#
# COMPACT_ATOMS: atom_id res chain seq x y z
N MET A 1 3.11 -14.92 -11.25
CA MET A 1 4.59 -14.99 -11.31
C MET A 1 5.28 -13.68 -11.71
N ILE A 2 5.24 -13.22 -12.97
CA ILE A 2 5.95 -11.97 -13.37
C ILE A 2 5.37 -10.73 -12.67
N ILE A 3 4.04 -10.60 -12.65
CA ILE A 3 3.33 -9.48 -12.02
C ILE A 3 3.62 -9.38 -10.51
N GLU A 4 3.59 -10.51 -9.80
CA GLU A 4 3.90 -10.58 -8.36
C GLU A 4 5.34 -10.14 -8.08
N SER A 5 6.29 -10.54 -8.93
CA SER A 5 7.69 -10.13 -8.81
C SER A 5 7.87 -8.62 -8.99
N ILE A 6 7.13 -8.00 -9.91
CA ILE A 6 7.12 -6.54 -10.10
C ILE A 6 6.58 -5.82 -8.86
N PHE A 7 5.51 -6.33 -8.25
CA PHE A 7 4.97 -5.72 -7.04
C PHE A 7 5.94 -5.83 -5.86
N ILE A 8 6.62 -6.96 -5.70
CA ILE A 8 7.62 -7.15 -4.65
C ILE A 8 8.81 -6.19 -4.82
N THR A 9 9.35 -6.05 -6.04
CA THR A 9 10.47 -5.12 -6.28
C THR A 9 10.05 -3.66 -6.07
N THR A 10 8.85 -3.30 -6.49
CA THR A 10 8.31 -1.95 -6.28
C THR A 10 8.07 -1.66 -4.80
N ALA A 11 7.51 -2.61 -4.04
CA ALA A 11 7.35 -2.49 -2.60
C ALA A 11 8.69 -2.32 -1.87
N HIS A 12 9.73 -3.02 -2.32
CA HIS A 12 11.07 -2.89 -1.78
C HIS A 12 11.63 -1.47 -2.00
N LEU A 13 11.48 -0.94 -3.22
CA LEU A 13 11.90 0.43 -3.55
C LEU A 13 11.11 1.49 -2.78
N LEU A 14 9.80 1.32 -2.62
CA LEU A 14 8.96 2.23 -1.83
C LEU A 14 9.32 2.21 -0.35
N THR A 15 9.69 1.06 0.21
CA THR A 15 10.16 0.97 1.60
C THR A 15 11.44 1.82 1.78
N ILE A 16 12.38 1.73 0.84
CA ILE A 16 13.59 2.57 0.84
C ILE A 16 13.23 4.06 0.72
N ARG A 17 12.34 4.41 -0.20
CA ARG A 17 11.84 5.79 -0.35
C ARG A 17 11.18 6.32 0.93
N THR A 18 10.40 5.48 1.60
CA THR A 18 9.71 5.83 2.85
C THR A 18 10.70 6.14 3.97
N ILE A 19 11.89 5.54 3.99
CA ILE A 19 12.90 5.82 5.02
C ILE A 19 13.70 7.10 4.70
N ILE A 20 13.96 7.36 3.41
CA ILE A 20 14.85 8.44 2.94
C ILE A 20 14.09 9.75 2.64
N SER A 21 12.75 9.74 2.71
CA SER A 21 11.94 10.91 2.36
C SER A 21 12.29 12.15 3.19
N PRO A 22 12.44 13.35 2.60
CA PRO A 22 12.88 14.56 3.31
C PRO A 22 11.71 15.32 3.98
N THR A 23 10.49 15.15 3.47
CA THR A 23 9.30 15.87 3.95
C THR A 23 8.34 14.91 4.65
N TYR A 24 7.70 15.34 5.74
CA TYR A 24 6.62 14.58 6.39
C TYR A 24 5.52 14.17 5.40
N ALA A 25 5.13 15.05 4.49
CA ALA A 25 4.17 14.74 3.43
C ALA A 25 4.64 13.60 2.51
N ASP A 26 5.93 13.57 2.14
CA ASP A 26 6.49 12.53 1.27
C ASP A 26 6.49 11.15 1.94
N HIS A 27 6.74 11.09 3.26
CA HIS A 27 6.62 9.85 4.02
C HIS A 27 5.21 9.29 3.96
N VAL A 28 4.19 10.13 4.17
CA VAL A 28 2.81 9.63 4.21
C VAL A 28 2.33 9.19 2.83
N ILE A 29 2.68 9.93 1.77
CA ILE A 29 2.39 9.50 0.39
C ILE A 29 3.10 8.18 0.08
N SER A 30 4.32 7.97 0.58
CA SER A 30 5.07 6.71 0.41
C SER A 30 4.42 5.53 1.12
N ILE A 31 3.89 5.74 2.33
CA ILE A 31 3.18 4.72 3.10
C ILE A 31 1.84 4.38 2.43
N ASP A 32 1.08 5.38 1.97
CA ASP A 32 -0.18 5.17 1.26
C ASP A 32 0.04 4.35 -0.02
N THR A 33 1.04 4.74 -0.83
CA THR A 33 1.39 3.99 -2.04
C THR A 33 1.87 2.57 -1.74
N LEU A 34 2.63 2.35 -0.66
CA LEU A 34 3.06 1.00 -0.25
C LEU A 34 1.87 0.11 0.12
N THR A 35 0.91 0.66 0.88
CA THR A 35 -0.32 -0.04 1.27
C THR A 35 -1.12 -0.46 0.03
N ASN A 36 -1.22 0.41 -0.96
CA ASN A 36 -1.92 0.11 -2.21
C ASN A 36 -1.23 -0.97 -3.06
N ILE A 37 0.11 -1.02 -3.07
CA ILE A 37 0.87 -2.11 -3.71
C ILE A 37 0.60 -3.45 -3.02
N ILE A 38 0.50 -3.47 -1.69
CA ILE A 38 0.18 -4.70 -0.94
C ILE A 38 -1.21 -5.21 -1.31
N ILE A 39 -2.20 -4.32 -1.45
CA ILE A 39 -3.56 -4.68 -1.90
C ILE A 39 -3.51 -5.28 -3.31
N LEU A 40 -2.83 -4.61 -4.25
CA LEU A 40 -2.66 -5.11 -5.62
C LEU A 40 -1.97 -6.48 -5.66
N PHE A 41 -0.97 -6.70 -4.81
CA PHE A 41 -0.30 -7.98 -4.67
C PHE A 41 -1.28 -9.06 -4.17
N MET A 42 -2.09 -8.79 -3.14
CA MET A 42 -3.08 -9.75 -2.63
C MET A 42 -4.13 -10.12 -3.68
N VAL A 43 -4.60 -9.15 -4.47
CA VAL A 43 -5.54 -9.41 -5.58
C VAL A 43 -4.90 -10.28 -6.65
N ALA A 44 -3.69 -9.96 -7.09
CA ALA A 44 -2.98 -10.75 -8.09
C ALA A 44 -2.67 -12.17 -7.59
N TYR A 45 -2.33 -12.31 -6.32
CA TYR A 45 -2.06 -13.59 -5.66
C TYR A 45 -3.33 -14.45 -5.52
N SER A 46 -4.48 -13.84 -5.20
CA SER A 46 -5.77 -14.51 -5.14
C SER A 46 -6.13 -15.20 -6.46
N ILE A 47 -5.84 -14.53 -7.58
CA ILE A 47 -6.07 -15.08 -8.93
C ILE A 47 -5.18 -16.31 -9.19
N ASN A 48 -3.92 -16.28 -8.77
CA ASN A 48 -2.99 -17.40 -8.97
C ASN A 48 -3.36 -18.62 -8.13
N ILE A 49 -3.76 -18.42 -6.87
CA ILE A 49 -4.14 -19.52 -5.96
C ILE A 49 -5.59 -19.98 -6.18
N LYS A 50 -6.41 -19.19 -6.90
CA LYS A 50 -7.84 -19.40 -7.08
C LYS A 50 -8.60 -19.52 -5.74
N ASN A 51 -8.08 -18.83 -4.71
CA ASN A 51 -8.70 -18.80 -3.39
C ASN A 51 -9.26 -17.39 -3.13
N PRO A 52 -10.60 -17.25 -3.02
CA PRO A 52 -11.26 -15.96 -2.84
C PRO A 52 -10.98 -15.31 -1.48
N MET A 53 -10.53 -16.08 -0.48
CA MET A 53 -10.21 -15.54 0.86
C MET A 53 -9.17 -14.41 0.82
N TYR A 54 -8.24 -14.45 -0.13
CA TYR A 54 -7.25 -13.38 -0.32
C TYR A 54 -7.87 -12.11 -0.90
N LEU A 55 -8.95 -12.23 -1.67
CA LEU A 55 -9.68 -11.10 -2.23
C LEU A 55 -10.50 -10.40 -1.15
N ASP A 56 -11.11 -11.17 -0.24
CA ASP A 56 -11.79 -10.62 0.95
C ASP A 56 -10.81 -9.86 1.86
N THR A 57 -9.61 -10.43 2.05
CA THR A 57 -8.55 -9.76 2.82
C THR A 57 -8.09 -8.48 2.14
N ALA A 58 -7.87 -8.50 0.82
CA ALA A 58 -7.49 -7.32 0.04
C ALA A 58 -8.56 -6.21 0.14
N LEU A 59 -9.84 -6.58 0.12
CA LEU A 59 -10.96 -5.65 0.28
C LEU A 59 -10.93 -4.99 1.66
N LEU A 60 -10.70 -5.74 2.74
CA LEU A 60 -10.55 -5.18 4.09
C LEU A 60 -9.40 -4.18 4.16
N PHE A 61 -8.23 -4.54 3.61
CA PHE A 61 -7.09 -3.63 3.54
C PHE A 61 -7.36 -2.38 2.70
N ALA A 62 -8.21 -2.44 1.67
CA ALA A 62 -8.60 -1.28 0.88
C ALA A 62 -9.55 -0.32 1.59
N MET A 63 -10.33 -0.81 2.57
CA MET A 63 -11.30 0.01 3.32
C MET A 63 -10.71 0.71 4.54
N ILE A 64 -9.65 0.16 5.14
CA ILE A 64 -9.00 0.69 6.35
C ILE A 64 -8.27 2.05 6.15
N PRO A 65 -7.52 2.32 5.07
CA PRO A 65 -6.60 3.47 5.01
C PRO A 65 -7.25 4.86 4.92
N TYR A 66 -8.57 4.98 5.10
CA TYR A 66 -9.26 6.26 5.17
C TYR A 66 -8.79 7.16 6.33
N VAL A 67 -8.22 6.57 7.38
CA VAL A 67 -7.78 7.27 8.60
C VAL A 67 -6.52 8.11 8.36
N ASP A 68 -5.61 7.66 7.49
CA ASP A 68 -4.33 8.35 7.24
C ASP A 68 -4.54 9.71 6.58
N VAL A 69 -5.42 9.79 5.58
CA VAL A 69 -5.75 11.04 4.88
C VAL A 69 -6.32 12.09 5.83
N ILE A 70 -7.20 11.67 6.74
CA ILE A 70 -7.82 12.55 7.74
C ILE A 70 -6.78 13.02 8.77
N ALA A 71 -5.86 12.14 9.19
CA ALA A 71 -4.80 12.48 10.13
C ALA A 71 -3.84 13.53 9.56
N ILE A 72 -3.43 13.41 8.29
CA ILE A 72 -2.59 14.42 7.61
C ILE A 72 -3.34 15.74 7.45
N ALA A 73 -4.59 15.69 6.99
CA ALA A 73 -5.40 16.90 6.78
C ALA A 73 -5.54 17.69 8.10
N LYS A 74 -5.63 16.99 9.23
CA LYS A 74 -5.67 17.60 10.56
C LYS A 74 -4.32 18.12 11.05
N LEU A 75 -3.21 17.51 10.61
CA LEU A 75 -1.85 17.97 10.91
C LEU A 75 -1.51 19.27 10.15
N VAL A 76 -1.97 19.39 8.89
CA VAL A 76 -1.70 20.57 8.04
C VAL A 76 -2.55 21.78 8.43
N ASN A 77 -3.77 21.55 8.94
CA ASN A 77 -4.72 22.60 9.29
C ASN A 77 -4.60 23.07 10.76
N LYS A 78 -3.48 22.75 11.44
CA LYS A 78 -3.17 23.14 12.81
C LYS A 78 -1.76 23.73 12.88
#